data_AF-A0AA49IP50-F1
#
_entry.id   AF-A0AA49IP50-F1
#
_cell.length_a   1.000
_cell.length_b   1.000
_cell.length_c   1.000
_cell.angle_alpha   90.00
_cell.angle_beta   90.00
_cell.angle_gamma   90.00
#
_symmetry.space_group_name_H-M   'P 1'
#
loop_
_entity.id
_entity.type
_entity.pdbx_description
1 polymer ?
#
loop_
_entity_poly.entity_id
_entity_poly.type
_entity_poly.pdbx_seq_one_letter_code
_entity_poly.pdbx_strand_id
1 'polypeptide(L)'
;MNGYDISSYQAELDTGIVPSDFVIIKATEGTNYINPTWEEQAKQALQAGKLLGLYHFAGIGNPISEADFFISTIKDYVGKALLNLDFEAGAINAWGNVGARQFLNRVKEKTGINPMIYMSAEVTRQFNWSITSGNTPLWVAQYASTSPTGYQSEPWSDGKGYGAWSSAAIHQYSSSGTLMNWNGQLDLNLAYINANQWKQLAGGSSTSQNNNNSNTNSQLEDDDLMKFTYQIIDAKTGKTQGTIYYYDGNKVVALSHEDQLKIIRQIYKETTGKDLKQYSWRTDAPWYVRFMQAINQKTVEVAWK
;
A
#
# COMPACT_ATOMS: atom_id res chain seq x y z
N MET A 1 4.18 19.70 3.88
CA MET A 1 4.15 19.69 5.37
C MET A 1 5.45 19.08 5.84
N ASN A 2 6.03 19.59 6.92
CA ASN A 2 7.29 19.13 7.48
C ASN A 2 7.04 18.13 8.61
N GLY A 3 7.79 17.05 8.64
CA GLY A 3 7.68 16.05 9.69
C GLY A 3 8.97 15.28 9.89
N TYR A 4 8.94 14.40 10.87
CA TYR A 4 10.04 13.49 11.15
C TYR A 4 9.48 12.12 11.50
N ASP A 5 10.32 11.10 11.42
CA ASP A 5 9.99 9.77 11.91
C ASP A 5 10.98 9.30 12.98
N ILE A 6 10.50 8.45 13.87
CA ILE A 6 11.22 8.01 15.07
C ILE A 6 10.94 6.55 15.40
N SER A 7 11.86 5.99 16.19
CA SER A 7 11.74 4.68 16.78
C SER A 7 12.19 4.70 18.24
N SER A 8 12.42 3.53 18.84
CA SER A 8 13.01 3.44 20.18
C SER A 8 14.41 4.05 20.28
N TYR A 9 15.09 4.34 19.17
CA TYR A 9 16.36 5.09 19.19
C TYR A 9 16.18 6.54 19.66
N GLN A 10 14.97 7.08 19.61
CA GLN A 10 14.58 8.40 20.11
C GLN A 10 13.58 8.26 21.27
N ALA A 11 13.70 7.23 22.11
CA ALA A 11 12.76 6.92 23.18
C ALA A 11 12.46 8.11 24.13
N GLU A 12 13.43 8.98 24.39
CA GLU A 12 13.30 10.14 25.29
C GLU A 12 12.73 11.40 24.60
N LEU A 13 12.49 11.36 23.28
CA LEU A 13 11.97 12.50 22.53
C LEU A 13 10.51 12.76 22.88
N ASP A 14 10.20 13.98 23.33
CA ASP A 14 8.84 14.48 23.47
C ASP A 14 8.34 15.01 22.12
N THR A 15 7.43 14.26 21.51
CA THR A 15 6.91 14.60 20.18
C THR A 15 5.97 15.81 20.21
N GLY A 16 5.53 16.28 21.37
CA GLY A 16 4.68 17.46 21.49
C GLY A 16 5.46 18.77 21.28
N ILE A 17 6.75 18.80 21.62
CA ILE A 17 7.56 20.04 21.64
C ILE A 17 8.55 20.18 20.49
N VAL A 18 8.96 19.09 19.83
CA VAL A 18 9.84 19.16 18.66
C VAL A 18 9.05 19.75 17.49
N PRO A 19 9.49 20.81 16.79
CA PRO A 19 8.68 21.43 15.74
C PRO A 19 8.36 20.47 14.58
N SER A 20 7.08 20.24 14.27
CA SER A 20 6.63 19.46 13.10
C SER A 20 5.12 19.61 12.86
N ASP A 21 4.69 19.39 11.61
CA ASP A 21 3.28 19.25 11.23
C ASP A 21 2.78 17.81 11.46
N PHE A 22 3.67 16.83 11.30
CA PHE A 22 3.38 15.40 11.48
C PHE A 22 4.57 14.64 12.09
N VAL A 23 4.27 13.47 12.66
CA VAL A 23 5.28 12.49 13.10
C VAL A 23 4.84 11.08 12.71
N ILE A 24 5.80 10.26 12.27
CA ILE A 24 5.59 8.83 12.00
C ILE A 24 6.41 8.01 13.00
N ILE A 25 5.79 7.06 13.71
CA ILE A 25 6.42 6.39 14.85
C ILE A 25 6.46 4.88 14.62
N LYS A 26 7.61 4.25 14.88
CA LYS A 26 7.73 2.79 14.87
C LYS A 26 6.83 2.20 15.93
N ALA A 27 5.88 1.35 15.56
CA ALA A 27 5.04 0.65 16.51
C ALA A 27 5.56 -0.77 16.75
N THR A 28 5.84 -1.52 15.67
CA THR A 28 6.21 -2.94 15.75
C THR A 28 7.28 -3.33 14.74
N GLU A 29 7.92 -4.47 15.00
CA GLU A 29 8.85 -5.15 14.10
C GLU A 29 8.65 -6.66 14.21
N GLY A 30 8.62 -7.36 13.07
CA GLY A 30 8.39 -8.79 13.06
C GLY A 30 7.06 -9.18 13.71
N THR A 31 7.08 -10.22 14.55
CA THR A 31 5.87 -10.71 15.25
C THR A 31 5.97 -10.63 16.78
N ASN A 32 7.04 -10.01 17.29
CA ASN A 32 7.38 -10.06 18.71
C ASN A 32 7.86 -8.74 19.29
N TYR A 33 8.37 -7.81 18.48
CA TYR A 33 8.87 -6.54 18.99
C TYR A 33 7.80 -5.45 18.92
N ILE A 34 7.58 -4.80 20.06
CA ILE A 34 6.78 -3.58 20.19
C ILE A 34 7.72 -2.49 20.68
N ASN A 35 7.71 -1.32 20.02
CA ASN A 35 8.48 -0.17 20.50
C ASN A 35 7.91 0.29 21.86
N PRO A 36 8.67 0.26 22.96
CA PRO A 36 8.11 0.53 24.30
C PRO A 36 7.55 1.94 24.48
N THR A 37 7.91 2.88 23.60
CA THR A 37 7.53 4.30 23.72
C THR A 37 6.52 4.76 22.67
N TRP A 38 6.11 3.90 21.73
CA TRP A 38 5.30 4.33 20.58
C TRP A 38 3.99 4.99 20.99
N GLU A 39 3.33 4.46 22.02
CA GLU A 39 2.00 4.90 22.41
C GLU A 39 2.05 6.25 23.15
N GLU A 40 3.05 6.44 24.00
CA GLU A 40 3.28 7.71 24.69
C GLU A 40 3.60 8.82 23.68
N GLN A 41 4.52 8.55 22.75
CA GLN A 41 4.87 9.48 21.69
C GLN A 41 3.68 9.76 20.76
N ALA A 42 2.86 8.76 20.42
CA ALA A 42 1.64 8.98 19.65
C ALA A 42 0.65 9.91 20.38
N LYS A 43 0.47 9.74 21.70
CA LYS A 43 -0.40 10.60 22.53
C LYS A 43 0.11 12.04 22.57
N GLN A 44 1.40 12.24 22.81
CA GLN A 44 2.03 13.57 22.81
C GLN A 44 1.80 14.30 21.49
N ALA A 45 2.03 13.63 20.36
CA ALA A 45 1.83 14.20 19.03
C ALA A 45 0.38 14.63 18.80
N LEU A 46 -0.58 13.75 19.11
CA LEU A 46 -2.01 14.03 18.94
C LEU A 46 -2.48 15.17 19.87
N GLN A 47 -2.00 15.22 21.12
CA GLN A 47 -2.31 16.29 22.07
C GLN A 47 -1.77 17.65 21.60
N ALA A 48 -0.62 17.66 20.93
CA ALA A 48 -0.05 18.84 20.30
C ALA A 48 -0.73 19.22 18.97
N GLY A 49 -1.76 18.49 18.54
CA GLY A 49 -2.51 18.77 17.31
C GLY A 49 -1.80 18.35 16.03
N LYS A 50 -0.77 17.49 16.12
CA LYS A 50 0.00 17.01 14.98
C LYS A 50 -0.69 15.84 14.29
N LEU A 51 -0.36 15.66 13.02
CA LEU A 51 -0.78 14.48 12.26
C LEU A 51 0.11 13.29 12.63
N LEU A 52 -0.50 12.12 12.77
CA LEU A 52 0.17 10.91 13.22
C LEU A 52 0.28 9.88 12.08
N GLY A 53 1.42 9.20 12.03
CA GLY A 53 1.62 7.94 11.31
C GLY A 53 2.22 6.90 12.26
N LEU A 54 1.90 5.63 12.01
CA LEU A 54 2.50 4.49 12.70
C LEU A 54 3.07 3.56 11.64
N TYR A 55 4.26 3.01 11.88
CA TYR A 55 4.88 2.09 10.95
C TYR A 55 5.25 0.75 11.58
N HIS A 56 5.22 -0.28 10.74
CA HIS A 56 5.73 -1.61 11.02
C HIS A 56 7.02 -1.84 10.23
N PHE A 57 8.12 -2.14 10.93
CA PHE A 57 9.38 -2.54 10.29
C PHE A 57 9.28 -4.01 9.88
N ALA A 58 9.31 -4.26 8.58
CA ALA A 58 9.19 -5.61 8.04
C ALA A 58 10.37 -6.50 8.48
N GLY A 59 10.04 -7.63 9.09
CA GLY A 59 10.99 -8.70 9.37
C GLY A 59 11.25 -9.57 8.14
N ILE A 60 11.71 -10.79 8.39
CA ILE A 60 11.85 -11.84 7.37
C ILE A 60 10.80 -12.94 7.54
N GLY A 61 9.83 -12.73 8.44
CA GLY A 61 8.81 -13.70 8.81
C GLY A 61 7.68 -13.79 7.79
N ASN A 62 6.49 -14.20 8.26
CA ASN A 62 5.31 -14.25 7.41
C ASN A 62 4.65 -12.85 7.33
N PRO A 63 4.51 -12.24 6.13
CA PRO A 63 3.95 -10.89 6.00
C PRO A 63 2.52 -10.73 6.55
N ILE A 64 1.70 -11.78 6.48
CA ILE A 64 0.32 -11.75 6.98
C ILE A 64 0.31 -11.76 8.51
N SER A 65 1.15 -12.60 9.12
CA SER A 65 1.30 -12.63 10.59
C SER A 65 1.85 -11.32 11.14
N GLU A 66 2.80 -10.69 10.44
CA GLU A 66 3.36 -9.39 10.80
C GLU A 66 2.31 -8.27 10.68
N ALA A 67 1.47 -8.30 9.63
CA ALA A 67 0.34 -7.39 9.50
C ALA A 67 -0.69 -7.56 10.63
N ASP A 68 -1.05 -8.80 10.97
CA ASP A 68 -1.98 -9.09 12.08
C ASP A 68 -1.39 -8.60 13.43
N PHE A 69 -0.08 -8.77 13.63
CA PHE A 69 0.61 -8.28 14.82
C PHE A 69 0.61 -6.75 14.90
N PHE A 70 0.97 -6.07 13.81
CA PHE A 70 0.91 -4.61 13.73
C PHE A 70 -0.49 -4.09 14.07
N ILE A 71 -1.54 -4.59 13.39
CA ILE A 71 -2.91 -4.12 13.60
C ILE A 71 -3.42 -4.42 15.01
N SER A 72 -3.10 -5.59 15.57
CA SER A 72 -3.51 -5.91 16.94
C SER A 72 -2.89 -4.97 17.99
N THR A 73 -1.66 -4.51 17.73
CA THR A 73 -0.93 -3.59 18.61
C THR A 73 -1.50 -2.17 18.53
N ILE A 74 -1.81 -1.69 17.33
CA ILE A 74 -2.21 -0.29 17.10
C ILE A 74 -3.73 -0.09 16.97
N LYS A 75 -4.54 -1.09 17.33
CA LYS A 75 -6.00 -1.13 17.06
C LYS A 75 -6.76 0.16 17.44
N ASP A 76 -6.38 0.79 18.55
CA ASP A 76 -7.05 1.99 19.06
C ASP A 76 -6.68 3.28 18.30
N TYR A 77 -5.72 3.18 17.38
CA TYR A 77 -5.21 4.24 16.51
C TYR A 77 -5.59 4.05 15.04
N VAL A 78 -6.25 2.95 14.68
CA VAL A 78 -6.88 2.79 13.36
C VAL A 78 -7.90 3.92 13.16
N GLY A 79 -7.82 4.64 12.04
CA GLY A 79 -8.63 5.84 11.80
C GLY A 79 -8.03 7.15 12.34
N LYS A 80 -6.96 7.08 13.15
CA LYS A 80 -6.27 8.24 13.76
C LYS A 80 -4.86 8.47 13.21
N ALA A 81 -4.26 7.44 12.62
CA ALA A 81 -2.90 7.47 12.10
C ALA A 81 -2.83 6.93 10.66
N LEU A 82 -1.89 7.44 9.87
CA LEU A 82 -1.43 6.72 8.68
C LEU A 82 -0.86 5.37 9.09
N LEU A 83 -1.19 4.33 8.33
CA LEU A 83 -0.66 2.99 8.52
C LEU A 83 0.43 2.75 7.48
N ASN A 84 1.66 2.47 7.93
CA ASN A 84 2.81 2.37 7.04
C ASN A 84 3.49 1.00 7.17
N LEU A 85 3.85 0.41 6.03
CA LEU A 85 4.82 -0.68 5.96
C LEU A 85 6.19 -0.08 5.69
N ASP A 86 7.15 -0.27 6.59
CA ASP A 86 8.56 0.00 6.35
C ASP A 86 9.18 -1.26 5.72
N PHE A 87 9.39 -1.20 4.39
CA PHE A 87 9.87 -2.30 3.57
C PHE A 87 11.34 -2.09 3.17
N GLU A 88 12.24 -2.57 4.02
CA GLU A 88 13.67 -2.49 3.81
C GLU A 88 14.45 -3.70 4.33
N ALA A 89 15.78 -3.61 4.34
CA ALA A 89 16.69 -4.62 4.90
C ALA A 89 16.39 -6.06 4.41
N GLY A 90 16.26 -7.01 5.33
CA GLY A 90 16.05 -8.42 5.02
C GLY A 90 14.73 -8.70 4.30
N ALA A 91 13.70 -7.87 4.50
CA ALA A 91 12.39 -8.05 3.89
C ALA A 91 12.45 -7.94 2.37
N ILE A 92 13.33 -7.10 1.83
CA ILE A 92 13.55 -6.96 0.38
C ILE A 92 13.79 -8.33 -0.28
N ASN A 93 14.68 -9.13 0.32
CA ASN A 93 15.06 -10.44 -0.19
C ASN A 93 14.06 -11.53 0.23
N ALA A 94 13.55 -11.47 1.47
CA ALA A 94 12.68 -12.52 2.00
C ALA A 94 11.28 -12.48 1.38
N TRP A 95 10.73 -11.28 1.16
CA TRP A 95 9.35 -11.09 0.75
C TRP A 95 9.22 -10.67 -0.72
N GLY A 96 10.15 -9.84 -1.19
CA GLY A 96 10.00 -9.11 -2.45
C GLY A 96 8.69 -8.32 -2.51
N ASN A 97 8.29 -7.92 -3.72
CA ASN A 97 7.03 -7.20 -3.93
C ASN A 97 5.78 -8.03 -3.59
N VAL A 98 5.84 -9.36 -3.69
CA VAL A 98 4.71 -10.24 -3.39
C VAL A 98 4.40 -10.25 -1.89
N GLY A 99 5.40 -10.45 -1.03
CA GLY A 99 5.19 -10.46 0.41
C GLY A 99 4.83 -9.08 0.96
N ALA A 100 5.46 -8.01 0.45
CA ALA A 100 5.03 -6.64 0.76
C ALA A 100 3.55 -6.42 0.44
N ARG A 101 3.09 -6.86 -0.73
CA ARG A 101 1.67 -6.78 -1.12
C ARG A 101 0.76 -7.61 -0.21
N GLN A 102 1.21 -8.78 0.28
CA GLN A 102 0.43 -9.58 1.23
C GLN A 102 0.22 -8.82 2.55
N PHE A 103 1.27 -8.18 3.08
CA PHE A 103 1.15 -7.33 4.26
C PHE A 103 0.16 -6.19 4.02
N LEU A 104 0.35 -5.42 2.93
CA LEU A 104 -0.49 -4.26 2.62
C LEU A 104 -1.97 -4.64 2.46
N ASN A 105 -2.25 -5.73 1.74
CA ASN A 105 -3.60 -6.23 1.56
C ASN A 105 -4.22 -6.70 2.89
N ARG A 106 -3.44 -7.32 3.77
CA ARG A 106 -3.92 -7.78 5.07
C ARG A 106 -4.28 -6.61 5.99
N VAL A 107 -3.46 -5.55 6.00
CA VAL A 107 -3.80 -4.30 6.71
C VAL A 107 -5.11 -3.72 6.19
N LYS A 108 -5.28 -3.62 4.87
CA LYS A 108 -6.52 -3.14 4.26
C LYS A 108 -7.72 -4.01 4.62
N GLU A 109 -7.59 -5.32 4.56
CA GLU A 109 -8.64 -6.28 4.94
C GLU A 109 -9.12 -6.05 6.39
N LYS A 110 -8.18 -5.79 7.31
CA LYS A 110 -8.49 -5.65 8.74
C LYS A 110 -8.99 -4.26 9.14
N THR A 111 -8.66 -3.24 8.38
CA THR A 111 -8.91 -1.84 8.79
C THR A 111 -9.81 -1.07 7.83
N GLY A 112 -9.98 -1.55 6.60
CA GLY A 112 -10.59 -0.79 5.50
C GLY A 112 -9.70 0.32 4.92
N ILE A 113 -8.50 0.53 5.48
CA ILE A 113 -7.60 1.63 5.11
C ILE A 113 -6.51 1.10 4.18
N ASN A 114 -6.23 1.81 3.09
CA ASN A 114 -5.06 1.50 2.26
C ASN A 114 -3.79 1.96 2.99
N PRO A 115 -2.89 1.05 3.41
CA PRO A 115 -1.63 1.45 4.00
C PRO A 115 -0.72 2.13 2.96
N MET A 116 0.20 2.93 3.45
CA MET A 116 1.33 3.48 2.70
C MET A 116 2.51 2.52 2.79
N ILE A 117 3.39 2.53 1.78
CA ILE A 117 4.64 1.77 1.79
C ILE A 117 5.83 2.72 1.81
N TYR A 118 6.74 2.48 2.75
CA TYR A 118 8.05 3.08 2.79
C TYR A 118 9.09 2.18 2.15
N MET A 119 9.95 2.78 1.32
CA MET A 119 11.14 2.12 0.75
C MET A 119 12.14 3.14 0.21
N SER A 120 13.40 2.73 0.02
CA SER A 120 14.37 3.57 -0.68
C SER A 120 14.00 3.77 -2.15
N ALA A 121 14.41 4.90 -2.73
CA ALA A 121 14.20 5.18 -4.15
C ALA A 121 14.74 4.07 -5.07
N GLU A 122 15.81 3.38 -4.66
CA GLU A 122 16.33 2.22 -5.39
C GLU A 122 15.34 1.05 -5.41
N VAL A 123 14.76 0.70 -4.26
CA VAL A 123 13.80 -0.42 -4.13
C VAL A 123 12.51 -0.14 -4.91
N THR A 124 12.10 1.13 -5.06
CA THR A 124 10.96 1.51 -5.92
C THR A 124 11.14 1.09 -7.39
N ARG A 125 12.39 0.91 -7.83
CA ARG A 125 12.76 0.53 -9.20
C ARG A 125 13.26 -0.90 -9.32
N GLN A 126 13.44 -1.60 -8.20
CA GLN A 126 13.97 -2.97 -8.15
C GLN A 126 12.93 -4.03 -8.55
N PHE A 127 11.65 -3.80 -8.26
CA PHE A 127 10.56 -4.74 -8.54
C PHE A 127 9.47 -4.12 -9.41
N ASN A 128 8.64 -4.97 -10.00
CA ASN A 128 7.41 -4.51 -10.65
C ASN A 128 6.34 -4.22 -9.60
N TRP A 129 6.11 -2.94 -9.36
CA TRP A 129 5.14 -2.45 -8.37
C TRP A 129 3.80 -2.02 -8.98
N SER A 130 3.55 -2.25 -10.27
CA SER A 130 2.37 -1.71 -10.98
C SER A 130 1.02 -2.09 -10.35
N ILE A 131 0.94 -3.26 -9.71
CA ILE A 131 -0.27 -3.70 -9.01
C ILE A 131 -0.41 -2.99 -7.65
N THR A 132 0.70 -2.76 -6.96
CA THR A 132 0.71 -2.15 -5.63
C THR A 132 0.50 -0.63 -5.71
N SER A 133 1.16 0.04 -6.67
CA SER A 133 1.18 1.50 -6.76
C SER A 133 -0.19 2.12 -7.07
N GLY A 134 -1.12 1.37 -7.63
CA GLY A 134 -2.47 1.86 -7.95
C GLY A 134 -3.30 2.28 -6.73
N ASN A 135 -3.04 1.71 -5.54
CA ASN A 135 -3.83 1.96 -4.33
C ASN A 135 -2.99 2.21 -3.07
N THR A 136 -1.66 2.14 -3.16
CA THR A 136 -0.74 2.29 -2.03
C THR A 136 0.09 3.55 -2.24
N PRO A 137 -0.10 4.60 -1.41
CA PRO A 137 0.77 5.77 -1.44
C PRO A 137 2.23 5.40 -1.14
N LEU A 138 3.17 6.18 -1.68
CA LEU A 138 4.60 5.98 -1.46
C LEU A 138 5.17 6.98 -0.45
N TRP A 139 5.88 6.46 0.53
CA TRP A 139 6.85 7.17 1.34
C TRP A 139 8.25 6.76 0.85
N VAL A 140 9.02 7.68 0.28
CA VAL A 140 10.31 7.33 -0.34
C VAL A 140 11.47 7.88 0.47
N ALA A 141 12.52 7.07 0.65
CA ALA A 141 13.80 7.52 1.19
C ALA A 141 14.81 7.83 0.08
N GLN A 142 15.39 9.03 0.12
CA GLN A 142 16.50 9.42 -0.73
C GLN A 142 17.23 10.65 -0.18
N TYR A 143 18.54 10.51 0.07
CA TYR A 143 19.35 11.54 0.74
C TYR A 143 20.41 12.10 -0.21
N ALA A 144 20.60 13.42 -0.19
CA ALA A 144 21.69 14.07 -0.92
C ALA A 144 23.06 13.73 -0.33
N SER A 145 23.12 13.65 1.00
CA SER A 145 24.31 13.34 1.79
C SER A 145 23.91 12.95 3.21
N THR A 146 24.89 12.60 4.03
CA THR A 146 24.74 12.36 5.48
C THR A 146 25.01 13.59 6.33
N SER A 147 25.20 14.77 5.71
CA SER A 147 25.49 16.02 6.42
C SER A 147 24.28 16.46 7.26
N PRO A 148 24.51 17.07 8.44
CA PRO A 148 23.42 17.64 9.24
C PRO A 148 22.60 18.67 8.47
N THR A 149 21.28 18.66 8.66
CA THR A 149 20.37 19.60 8.00
C THR A 149 19.10 19.82 8.83
N GLY A 150 18.31 20.84 8.47
CA GLY A 150 16.99 21.10 9.03
C GLY A 150 15.89 20.84 8.02
N TYR A 151 14.74 21.50 8.21
CA TYR A 151 13.66 21.42 7.24
C TYR A 151 14.02 22.03 5.89
N GLN A 152 13.67 21.32 4.80
CA GLN A 152 13.91 21.74 3.43
C GLN A 152 12.58 21.79 2.68
N SER A 153 12.31 22.90 1.98
CA SER A 153 11.13 23.04 1.12
C SER A 153 11.27 22.31 -0.22
N GLU A 154 12.50 22.13 -0.67
CA GLU A 154 12.85 21.49 -1.95
C GLU A 154 14.03 20.52 -1.74
N PRO A 155 13.80 19.37 -1.10
CA PRO A 155 14.84 18.37 -0.92
C PRO A 155 15.34 17.81 -2.25
N TRP A 156 16.62 17.45 -2.28
CA TRP A 156 17.26 16.88 -3.47
C TRP A 156 16.60 15.56 -3.91
N SER A 157 16.54 15.34 -5.22
CA SER A 157 16.10 14.10 -5.86
C SER A 157 17.11 13.65 -6.92
N ASP A 158 17.26 12.34 -7.12
CA ASP A 158 18.11 11.78 -8.17
C ASP A 158 17.54 11.97 -9.60
N GLY A 159 16.30 12.43 -9.72
CA GLY A 159 15.62 12.64 -11.01
C GLY A 159 15.31 11.36 -11.78
N LYS A 160 15.47 10.17 -11.18
CA LYS A 160 15.24 8.86 -11.83
C LYS A 160 13.82 8.33 -11.64
N GLY A 161 12.96 9.10 -10.98
CA GLY A 161 11.57 8.74 -10.70
C GLY A 161 11.41 7.60 -9.70
N TYR A 162 10.17 7.17 -9.49
CA TYR A 162 9.77 6.25 -8.41
C TYR A 162 9.23 4.93 -8.93
N GLY A 163 9.76 4.43 -10.05
CA GLY A 163 9.30 3.19 -10.67
C GLY A 163 7.83 3.26 -11.09
N ALA A 164 6.98 2.44 -10.46
CA ALA A 164 5.56 2.38 -10.79
C ALA A 164 4.70 3.51 -10.18
N TRP A 165 5.28 4.34 -9.30
CA TRP A 165 4.60 5.51 -8.73
C TRP A 165 4.87 6.75 -9.58
N SER A 166 3.81 7.50 -9.89
CA SER A 166 3.93 8.81 -10.58
C SER A 166 4.46 9.91 -9.67
N SER A 167 4.28 9.76 -8.34
CA SER A 167 4.73 10.71 -7.33
C SER A 167 4.85 10.03 -5.96
N ALA A 168 5.65 10.61 -5.06
CA ALA A 168 5.68 10.25 -3.66
C ALA A 168 4.68 11.10 -2.87
N ALA A 169 4.03 10.51 -1.86
CA ALA A 169 3.22 11.25 -0.89
C ALA A 169 4.10 11.90 0.18
N ILE A 170 5.16 11.19 0.59
CA ILE A 170 6.14 11.62 1.59
C ILE A 170 7.54 11.29 1.08
N HIS A 171 8.51 12.18 1.32
CA HIS A 171 9.92 11.98 1.01
C HIS A 171 10.75 12.18 2.27
N GLN A 172 11.36 11.11 2.76
CA GLN A 172 12.40 11.13 3.77
C GLN A 172 13.72 11.52 3.10
N TYR A 173 14.25 12.70 3.42
CA TYR A 173 15.37 13.29 2.68
C TYR A 173 16.65 13.43 3.49
N SER A 174 16.62 13.10 4.78
CA SER A 174 17.81 13.09 5.64
C SER A 174 17.61 12.12 6.79
N SER A 175 18.70 11.46 7.20
CA SER A 175 18.80 10.73 8.47
C SER A 175 19.68 11.43 9.51
N SER A 176 20.04 12.69 9.23
CA SER A 176 20.95 13.50 10.04
C SER A 176 20.30 14.84 10.43
N GLY A 177 18.97 14.86 10.53
CA GLY A 177 18.20 16.05 10.87
C GLY A 177 18.51 16.60 12.25
N THR A 178 18.60 17.92 12.38
CA THR A 178 18.71 18.60 13.67
C THR A 178 17.56 19.59 13.82
N LEU A 179 16.79 19.45 14.90
CA LEU A 179 15.63 20.29 15.19
C LEU A 179 15.72 20.86 16.59
N MET A 180 15.04 21.98 16.82
CA MET A 180 14.91 22.56 18.16
C MET A 180 14.24 21.56 19.11
N ASN A 181 14.61 21.61 20.39
CA ASN A 181 14.09 20.75 21.47
C ASN A 181 14.48 19.26 21.37
N TRP A 182 15.47 18.93 20.55
CA TRP A 182 16.08 17.60 20.50
C TRP A 182 17.57 17.69 20.13
N ASN A 183 18.44 17.02 20.91
CA ASN A 183 19.90 17.09 20.71
C ASN A 183 20.45 15.92 19.87
N GLY A 184 19.60 14.98 19.45
CA GLY A 184 19.96 13.86 18.59
C GLY A 184 19.63 14.11 17.12
N GLN A 185 20.01 13.14 16.28
CA GLN A 185 19.64 13.14 14.86
C GLN A 185 18.21 12.62 14.68
N LEU A 186 17.54 13.13 13.64
CA LEU A 186 16.20 12.73 13.22
C LEU A 186 16.14 12.44 11.73
N ASP A 187 15.28 11.50 11.37
CA ASP A 187 14.88 11.27 10.00
C ASP A 187 13.87 12.36 9.59
N LEU A 188 14.23 13.21 8.63
CA LEU A 188 13.41 14.36 8.22
C LEU A 188 12.62 14.06 6.95
N ASN A 189 11.36 14.47 6.97
CA ASN A 189 10.38 14.18 5.94
C ASN A 189 9.70 15.44 5.43
N LEU A 190 9.48 15.47 4.11
CA LEU A 190 8.57 16.40 3.45
C LEU A 190 7.37 15.60 2.93
N ALA A 191 6.17 15.92 3.43
CA ALA A 191 4.92 15.44 2.85
C ALA A 191 4.44 16.40 1.76
N TYR A 192 4.26 15.86 0.54
CA TYR A 192 3.67 16.58 -0.60
C TYR A 192 2.14 16.62 -0.55
N ILE A 193 1.54 15.74 0.27
CA ILE A 193 0.12 15.77 0.60
C ILE A 193 -0.17 16.85 1.66
N ASN A 194 -1.39 17.37 1.65
CA ASN A 194 -1.88 18.29 2.69
C ASN A 194 -2.58 17.55 3.85
N ALA A 195 -2.94 18.27 4.90
CA ALA A 195 -3.56 17.70 6.11
C ALA A 195 -4.89 16.98 5.86
N ASN A 196 -5.68 17.42 4.87
CA ASN A 196 -6.94 16.76 4.53
C ASN A 196 -6.69 15.43 3.82
N GLN A 197 -5.75 15.40 2.86
CA GLN A 197 -5.32 14.17 2.20
C GLN A 197 -4.72 13.18 3.20
N TRP A 198 -3.93 13.66 4.17
CA TRP A 198 -3.41 12.83 5.27
C TRP A 198 -4.56 12.16 6.06
N LYS A 199 -5.56 12.95 6.47
CA LYS A 199 -6.72 12.43 7.22
C LYS A 199 -7.51 11.41 6.40
N GLN A 200 -7.70 11.64 5.10
CA GLN A 200 -8.36 10.68 4.21
C GLN A 200 -7.58 9.36 4.12
N LEU A 201 -6.26 9.44 3.94
CA LEU A 201 -5.39 8.26 3.92
C LEU A 201 -5.31 7.54 5.28
N ALA A 202 -5.52 8.26 6.38
CA ALA A 202 -5.61 7.68 7.72
C ALA A 202 -6.97 7.03 8.03
N GLY A 203 -7.92 7.05 7.08
CA GLY A 203 -9.27 6.50 7.26
C GLY A 203 -10.29 7.47 7.85
N GLY A 204 -9.94 8.74 8.02
CA GLY A 204 -10.87 9.78 8.46
C GLY A 204 -11.82 10.19 7.32
N SER A 205 -13.12 10.11 7.56
CA SER A 205 -14.12 10.71 6.67
C SER A 205 -13.86 12.21 6.54
N SER A 206 -13.78 12.72 5.31
CA SER A 206 -13.71 14.15 5.04
C SER A 206 -14.84 14.86 5.79
N THR A 207 -14.50 15.77 6.70
CA THR A 207 -15.46 16.77 7.21
C THR A 207 -15.71 17.78 6.10
N SER A 208 -16.48 17.38 5.10
CA SER A 208 -17.04 18.31 4.12
C SER A 208 -18.06 19.15 4.85
N GLN A 209 -17.75 20.44 5.06
CA GLN A 209 -18.76 21.42 5.41
C GLN A 209 -19.90 21.34 4.39
N ASN A 210 -21.11 21.21 4.92
CA ASN A 210 -22.37 21.24 4.17
C ASN A 210 -22.39 22.43 3.21
N ASN A 211 -22.41 22.15 1.92
CA ASN A 211 -23.14 22.95 0.95
C ASN A 211 -23.99 21.99 0.12
N ASN A 212 -25.30 22.10 0.36
CA ASN A 212 -26.33 21.43 -0.40
C ASN A 212 -26.16 21.73 -1.89
N ASN A 213 -25.78 20.73 -2.68
CA ASN A 213 -26.45 20.51 -3.95
C ASN A 213 -26.33 19.03 -4.35
N SER A 214 -27.50 18.46 -4.54
CA SER A 214 -27.80 17.10 -4.93
C SER A 214 -26.99 16.65 -6.14
N ASN A 215 -26.15 15.63 -5.92
CA ASN A 215 -25.96 14.43 -6.75
C ASN A 215 -24.56 13.89 -6.49
N THR A 216 -24.44 12.97 -5.53
CA THR A 216 -23.22 12.19 -5.38
C THR A 216 -23.59 10.74 -5.18
N ASN A 217 -23.47 9.96 -6.26
CA ASN A 217 -23.20 8.53 -6.19
C ASN A 217 -21.97 8.33 -5.29
N SER A 218 -22.20 7.93 -4.05
CA SER A 218 -21.17 7.42 -3.14
C SER A 218 -21.39 5.92 -2.95
N GLN A 219 -21.09 5.16 -4.00
CA GLN A 219 -20.66 3.78 -3.90
C GLN A 219 -19.41 3.71 -4.77
N LEU A 220 -18.30 3.22 -4.24
CA LEU A 220 -17.29 2.64 -5.11
C LEU A 220 -18.03 1.54 -5.88
N GLU A 221 -18.17 1.69 -7.19
CA GLU A 221 -18.86 0.70 -8.00
C GLU A 221 -18.08 -0.64 -7.95
N ASP A 222 -18.77 -1.77 -7.78
CA ASP A 222 -18.14 -3.12 -7.79
C ASP A 222 -17.39 -3.49 -9.10
N ASP A 223 -17.25 -2.54 -10.01
CA ASP A 223 -16.52 -2.69 -11.27
C ASP A 223 -14.99 -2.78 -11.05
N ASP A 224 -14.50 -2.47 -9.85
CA ASP A 224 -13.07 -2.55 -9.48
C ASP A 224 -12.56 -3.96 -9.14
N LEU A 225 -13.43 -4.98 -9.04
CA LEU A 225 -13.02 -6.32 -8.61
C LEU A 225 -12.47 -7.21 -9.73
N MET A 226 -12.72 -6.88 -11.01
CA MET A 226 -12.28 -7.65 -12.19
C MET A 226 -12.41 -9.19 -12.03
N LYS A 227 -13.37 -9.69 -11.26
CA LYS A 227 -13.66 -11.12 -11.10
C LYS A 227 -14.66 -11.54 -12.15
N PHE A 228 -14.33 -12.59 -12.89
CA PHE A 228 -15.22 -13.14 -13.91
C PHE A 228 -14.88 -14.59 -14.21
N THR A 229 -15.82 -15.28 -14.82
CA THR A 229 -15.56 -16.58 -15.42
C THR A 229 -15.50 -16.44 -16.94
N TYR A 230 -14.72 -17.27 -17.60
CA TYR A 230 -14.69 -17.32 -19.05
C TYR A 230 -14.51 -18.74 -19.56
N GLN A 231 -14.95 -18.98 -20.80
CA GLN A 231 -14.69 -20.20 -21.53
C GLN A 231 -13.97 -19.87 -22.84
N ILE A 232 -13.17 -20.82 -23.31
CA ILE A 232 -12.38 -20.65 -24.52
C ILE A 232 -13.11 -21.32 -25.70
N ILE A 233 -13.21 -20.58 -26.80
CA ILE A 233 -13.66 -21.07 -28.10
C ILE A 233 -12.42 -21.27 -28.98
N ASP A 234 -12.29 -22.47 -29.54
CA ASP A 234 -11.25 -22.76 -30.51
C ASP A 234 -11.48 -21.96 -31.80
N ALA A 235 -10.50 -21.14 -32.17
CA ALA A 235 -10.60 -20.23 -33.30
C ALA A 235 -10.78 -20.93 -34.67
N LYS A 236 -10.33 -22.19 -34.80
CA LYS A 236 -10.37 -22.96 -36.06
C LYS A 236 -11.68 -23.72 -36.22
N THR A 237 -12.21 -24.26 -35.13
CA THR A 237 -13.37 -25.16 -35.14
C THR A 237 -14.65 -24.50 -34.63
N GLY A 238 -14.56 -23.36 -33.93
CA GLY A 238 -15.69 -22.67 -33.32
C GLY A 238 -16.28 -23.39 -32.10
N LYS A 239 -15.69 -24.51 -31.66
CA LYS A 239 -16.17 -25.29 -30.52
C LYS A 239 -15.58 -24.77 -29.21
N THR A 240 -16.38 -24.81 -28.15
CA THR A 240 -15.92 -24.54 -26.78
C THR A 240 -15.03 -25.67 -26.29
N GLN A 241 -13.95 -25.34 -25.58
CA GLN A 241 -13.02 -26.32 -25.01
C GLN A 241 -13.60 -27.10 -23.81
N GLY A 242 -14.80 -26.76 -23.34
CA GLY A 242 -15.51 -27.44 -22.24
C GLY A 242 -15.05 -27.03 -20.85
N THR A 243 -13.81 -26.56 -20.69
CA THR A 243 -13.31 -26.01 -19.42
C THR A 243 -13.79 -24.58 -19.20
N ILE A 244 -14.29 -24.30 -18.00
CA ILE A 244 -14.57 -22.94 -17.53
C ILE A 244 -13.42 -22.50 -16.64
N TYR A 245 -12.97 -21.27 -16.85
CA TYR A 245 -11.90 -20.64 -16.08
C TYR A 245 -12.50 -19.56 -15.20
N TYR A 246 -12.02 -19.46 -13.96
CA TYR A 246 -12.33 -18.36 -13.06
C TYR A 246 -11.09 -17.48 -12.87
N TYR A 247 -11.24 -16.18 -13.11
CA TYR A 247 -10.24 -15.18 -12.77
C TYR A 247 -10.67 -14.48 -11.47
N ASP A 248 -9.85 -14.58 -10.43
CA ASP A 248 -10.14 -14.07 -9.08
C ASP A 248 -9.69 -12.62 -8.85
N GLY A 249 -9.22 -11.95 -9.91
CA GLY A 249 -8.58 -10.64 -9.87
C GLY A 249 -7.05 -10.71 -9.78
N ASN A 250 -6.45 -11.91 -9.66
CA ASN A 250 -5.01 -12.09 -9.54
C ASN A 250 -4.48 -13.27 -10.39
N LYS A 251 -5.20 -14.40 -10.45
CA LYS A 251 -4.81 -15.59 -11.20
C LYS A 251 -5.99 -16.26 -11.87
N VAL A 252 -5.69 -17.13 -12.84
CA VAL A 252 -6.69 -17.98 -13.49
C VAL A 252 -6.70 -19.36 -12.86
N VAL A 253 -7.89 -19.85 -12.53
CA VAL A 253 -8.12 -21.21 -12.02
C VAL A 253 -9.04 -21.94 -12.99
N ALA A 254 -8.59 -23.08 -13.52
CA ALA A 254 -9.44 -23.98 -14.31
C ALA A 254 -10.41 -24.71 -13.38
N LEU A 255 -11.70 -24.63 -13.66
CA LEU A 255 -12.72 -25.35 -12.91
C LEU A 255 -12.85 -26.77 -13.46
N SER A 256 -12.74 -27.75 -12.58
CA SER A 256 -12.76 -29.17 -12.92
C SER A 256 -14.10 -29.85 -12.63
N HIS A 257 -15.01 -29.18 -11.93
CA HIS A 257 -16.34 -29.70 -11.59
C HIS A 257 -17.41 -28.61 -11.68
N GLU A 258 -18.63 -28.97 -12.08
CA GLU A 258 -19.73 -28.01 -12.26
C GLU A 258 -20.12 -27.29 -10.96
N ASP A 259 -19.99 -27.97 -9.82
CA ASP A 259 -20.32 -27.40 -8.50
C ASP A 259 -19.39 -26.25 -8.10
N GLN A 260 -18.13 -26.25 -8.58
CA GLN A 260 -17.21 -25.13 -8.32
C GLN A 260 -17.76 -23.83 -8.89
N LEU A 261 -18.35 -23.87 -10.09
CA LEU A 261 -18.97 -22.70 -10.70
C LEU A 261 -20.21 -22.24 -9.92
N LYS A 262 -21.05 -23.19 -9.47
CA LYS A 262 -22.25 -22.89 -8.67
C LYS A 262 -21.88 -22.18 -7.37
N ILE A 263 -20.90 -22.74 -6.64
CA ILE A 263 -20.40 -22.20 -5.37
C ILE A 263 -19.80 -20.81 -5.57
N ILE A 264 -18.93 -20.64 -6.58
CA ILE A 264 -18.29 -19.34 -6.85
C ILE A 264 -19.33 -18.27 -7.19
N ARG A 265 -20.33 -18.59 -8.02
CA ARG A 265 -21.40 -17.66 -8.37
C ARG A 265 -22.27 -17.31 -7.16
N GLN A 266 -22.63 -18.29 -6.36
CA GLN A 266 -23.43 -18.09 -5.14
C GLN A 266 -22.70 -17.17 -4.15
N ILE A 267 -21.46 -17.51 -3.80
CA ILE A 267 -20.65 -16.70 -2.87
C ILE A 267 -20.46 -15.28 -3.44
N TYR A 268 -20.16 -15.14 -4.73
CA TYR A 268 -20.04 -13.81 -5.34
C TYR A 268 -21.33 -13.00 -5.25
N LYS A 269 -22.49 -13.62 -5.50
CA LYS A 269 -23.80 -12.97 -5.39
C LYS A 269 -24.15 -12.58 -3.95
N GLU A 270 -23.88 -13.46 -2.99
CA GLU A 270 -24.13 -13.21 -1.57
C GLU A 270 -23.21 -12.12 -1.00
N THR A 271 -21.97 -12.05 -1.49
CA THR A 271 -20.97 -11.09 -1.00
C THR A 271 -21.05 -9.72 -1.67
N THR A 272 -21.42 -9.65 -2.95
CA THR A 272 -21.44 -8.40 -3.74
C THR A 272 -22.84 -7.91 -4.10
N GLY A 273 -23.87 -8.76 -3.96
CA GLY A 273 -25.20 -8.50 -4.50
C GLY A 273 -25.31 -8.63 -6.04
N LYS A 274 -24.19 -8.83 -6.75
CA LYS A 274 -24.12 -8.86 -8.21
C LYS A 274 -23.90 -10.25 -8.77
N ASP A 275 -24.32 -10.46 -10.02
CA ASP A 275 -24.05 -11.71 -10.74
C ASP A 275 -22.64 -11.69 -11.34
N LEU A 276 -21.92 -12.81 -11.19
CA LEU A 276 -20.57 -12.93 -11.72
C LEU A 276 -20.59 -12.93 -13.25
N LYS A 277 -19.89 -11.98 -13.87
CA LYS A 277 -19.82 -11.87 -15.34
C LYS A 277 -19.18 -13.14 -15.94
N GLN A 278 -19.80 -13.67 -16.99
CA GLN A 278 -19.30 -14.80 -17.78
C GLN A 278 -18.96 -14.33 -19.19
N TYR A 279 -17.76 -14.65 -19.67
CA TYR A 279 -17.35 -14.38 -21.04
C TYR A 279 -17.15 -15.66 -21.85
N SER A 280 -17.17 -15.51 -23.18
CA SER A 280 -16.74 -16.53 -24.13
C SER A 280 -15.76 -15.90 -25.10
N TRP A 281 -14.52 -16.37 -25.10
CA TRP A 281 -13.44 -15.74 -25.85
C TRP A 281 -12.80 -16.71 -26.82
N ARG A 282 -12.54 -16.23 -28.03
CA ARG A 282 -11.75 -16.96 -29.01
C ARG A 282 -10.27 -16.82 -28.72
N THR A 283 -9.50 -17.87 -29.00
CA THR A 283 -8.04 -17.85 -28.77
C THR A 283 -7.28 -16.84 -29.63
N ASP A 284 -7.85 -16.43 -30.76
CA ASP A 284 -7.28 -15.44 -31.69
C ASP A 284 -7.73 -14.00 -31.43
N ALA A 285 -8.62 -13.77 -30.46
CA ALA A 285 -9.11 -12.44 -30.17
C ALA A 285 -7.99 -11.56 -29.57
N PRO A 286 -7.68 -10.38 -30.13
CA PRO A 286 -6.56 -9.56 -29.67
C PRO A 286 -6.61 -9.19 -28.18
N TRP A 287 -7.80 -8.98 -27.62
CA TRP A 287 -7.98 -8.70 -26.19
C TRP A 287 -7.76 -9.94 -25.32
N TYR A 288 -8.14 -11.13 -25.79
CA TYR A 288 -7.88 -12.38 -25.08
C TYR A 288 -6.38 -12.66 -25.01
N VAL A 289 -5.67 -12.48 -26.13
CA VAL A 289 -4.20 -12.60 -26.18
C VAL A 289 -3.54 -11.63 -25.22
N ARG A 290 -3.95 -10.36 -25.23
CA ARG A 290 -3.41 -9.32 -24.32
C ARG A 290 -3.74 -9.62 -22.85
N PHE A 291 -4.94 -10.10 -22.56
CA PHE A 291 -5.33 -10.53 -21.21
C PHE A 291 -4.46 -11.69 -20.73
N MET A 292 -4.28 -12.74 -21.55
CA MET A 292 -3.42 -13.86 -21.20
C MET A 292 -1.94 -13.46 -21.05
N GLN A 293 -1.44 -12.51 -21.85
CA GLN A 293 -0.09 -11.96 -21.69
C GLN A 293 0.06 -11.20 -20.37
N ALA A 294 -0.94 -10.41 -19.97
CA ALA A 294 -0.92 -9.63 -18.74
C ALA A 294 -0.92 -10.52 -17.48
N ILE A 295 -1.63 -11.64 -17.51
CA ILE A 295 -1.76 -12.54 -16.34
C ILE A 295 -0.72 -13.65 -16.27
N ASN A 296 0.06 -13.88 -17.34
CA ASN A 296 0.91 -15.08 -17.48
C ASN A 296 2.40 -14.76 -17.75
N GLN A 297 2.95 -13.64 -17.25
CA GLN A 297 4.37 -13.31 -17.41
C GLN A 297 5.32 -14.34 -16.74
N LYS A 298 5.70 -15.37 -17.50
CA LYS A 298 7.10 -15.79 -17.66
C LYS A 298 7.60 -15.26 -19.00
N THR A 299 8.65 -14.44 -18.94
CA THR A 299 9.57 -14.03 -20.02
C THR A 299 8.99 -13.83 -21.41
N VAL A 300 8.81 -12.56 -21.77
CA VAL A 300 8.61 -12.11 -23.15
C VAL A 300 9.95 -12.18 -23.88
N GLU A 301 10.17 -13.20 -24.71
CA GLU A 301 11.04 -13.04 -25.88
C GLU A 301 10.15 -12.55 -27.03
N VAL A 302 10.21 -11.26 -27.34
CA VAL A 302 9.76 -10.77 -28.65
C VAL A 302 10.98 -10.79 -29.57
N ALA A 303 11.10 -11.83 -30.38
CA ALA A 303 11.95 -11.76 -31.57
C ALA A 303 11.29 -10.79 -32.56
N TRP A 304 11.94 -9.66 -32.82
CA TRP A 304 11.66 -8.83 -33.99
C TRP A 304 12.78 -9.03 -35.02
N LYS A 305 12.36 -9.58 -36.16
CA LYS A 305 13.09 -9.93 -37.40
C LYS A 305 13.90 -11.22 -37.38
#